data_AF-A0A965R9V1-F1
#
_entry.id   AF-A0A965R9V1-F1
#
_cell.length_a   1.000
_cell.length_b   1.000
_cell.length_c   1.000
_cell.angle_alpha   90.00
_cell.angle_beta   90.00
_cell.angle_gamma   90.00
#
_symmetry.space_group_name_H-M   'P 1'
#
loop_
_entity.id
_entity.type
_entity.pdbx_description
1 polymer ?
#
loop_
_entity_poly.entity_id
_entity_poly.type
_entity_poly.pdbx_seq_one_letter_code
_entity_poly.pdbx_strand_id
1 'polypeptide(L)'
;MSTTQIVEDVVIKFAGDSGDGMQLTGTQFTNNTALIGNDLSTFPDFPAEIRAPQGTVPGVSGFQLHFSSNPVFTPGDICDVLVAMNAAALKVNLKSLKKGGIIIVDSDGFDSKNLRLANYADGVNPIEDGSLQDYELHVIDITKLTRESLKDITLGTKEKDRAKNMFVLGFLYWLYNR
;
A
#
# COMPACT_ATOMS: atom_id res chain seq x y z
N MET A 1 15.21 19.87 -12.69
CA MET A 1 15.16 18.74 -13.65
C MET A 1 15.01 17.50 -12.79
N SER A 2 13.93 16.74 -12.94
CA SER A 2 13.78 15.47 -12.21
C SER A 2 14.63 14.45 -12.95
N THR A 3 15.64 13.89 -12.29
CA THR A 3 16.50 12.86 -12.87
C THR A 3 15.74 11.53 -12.84
N THR A 4 15.41 10.99 -14.00
CA THR A 4 14.88 9.62 -14.13
C THR A 4 15.95 8.64 -13.68
N GLN A 5 15.66 7.82 -12.66
CA GLN A 5 16.55 6.77 -12.19
C GLN A 5 16.04 5.43 -12.72
N ILE A 6 16.91 4.71 -13.43
CA ILE A 6 16.63 3.32 -13.82
C ILE A 6 16.81 2.45 -12.58
N VAL A 7 15.78 1.71 -12.22
CA VAL A 7 15.79 0.78 -11.09
C VAL A 7 15.67 -0.64 -11.63
N GLU A 8 16.56 -1.54 -11.21
CA GLU A 8 16.62 -2.92 -11.73
C GLU A 8 15.63 -3.85 -11.03
N ASP A 9 15.36 -3.60 -9.75
CA ASP A 9 14.43 -4.33 -8.90
C ASP A 9 13.67 -3.41 -7.93
N VAL A 10 12.40 -3.72 -7.67
CA VAL A 10 11.54 -2.95 -6.75
C VAL A 10 10.63 -3.91 -6.00
N VAL A 11 10.66 -3.81 -4.67
CA VAL A 11 9.74 -4.49 -3.75
C VAL A 11 8.72 -3.49 -3.20
N ILE A 12 7.44 -3.74 -3.46
CA ILE A 12 6.30 -2.94 -3.00
C ILE A 12 5.46 -3.78 -2.05
N LYS A 13 5.22 -3.28 -0.84
CA LYS A 13 4.29 -3.88 0.12
C LYS A 13 3.01 -3.06 0.23
N PHE A 14 1.90 -3.64 -0.17
CA PHE A 14 0.56 -3.13 0.13
C PHE A 14 0.11 -3.67 1.48
N ALA A 15 -0.46 -2.81 2.32
CA ALA A 15 -0.96 -3.16 3.63
C ALA A 15 -2.26 -2.42 3.93
N GLY A 16 -3.23 -3.13 4.48
CA GLY A 16 -4.57 -2.62 4.84
C GLY A 16 -5.33 -3.65 5.67
N ASP A 17 -6.64 -3.48 5.83
CA ASP A 17 -7.42 -4.45 6.59
C ASP A 17 -7.76 -5.70 5.77
N SER A 18 -7.93 -6.83 6.45
CA SER A 18 -8.50 -8.02 5.83
C SER A 18 -9.87 -7.71 5.22
N GLY A 19 -10.02 -7.95 3.91
CA GLY A 19 -11.25 -7.65 3.16
C GLY A 19 -11.18 -6.41 2.27
N ASP A 20 -10.12 -5.61 2.34
CA ASP A 20 -9.90 -4.43 1.49
C ASP A 20 -9.47 -4.77 0.05
N GLY A 21 -9.51 -6.05 -0.34
CA GLY A 21 -9.18 -6.48 -1.70
C GLY A 21 -7.68 -6.56 -2.00
N MET A 22 -6.82 -6.64 -0.97
CA MET A 22 -5.36 -6.78 -1.13
C MET A 22 -4.98 -7.97 -2.01
N GLN A 23 -5.63 -9.12 -1.83
CA GLN A 23 -5.34 -10.30 -2.67
C GLN A 23 -5.81 -10.15 -4.11
N LEU A 24 -7.00 -9.59 -4.33
CA LEU A 24 -7.53 -9.37 -5.68
C LEU A 24 -6.61 -8.43 -6.48
N THR A 25 -6.09 -7.41 -5.82
CA THR A 25 -5.12 -6.48 -6.40
C THR A 25 -3.87 -7.22 -6.84
N GLY A 26 -3.40 -8.12 -5.98
CA GLY A 26 -2.24 -8.94 -6.28
C GLY A 26 -2.38 -9.84 -7.49
N THR A 27 -3.50 -10.55 -7.61
CA THR A 27 -3.74 -11.41 -8.79
C THR A 27 -3.80 -10.61 -10.08
N GLN A 28 -4.50 -9.46 -10.09
CA GLN A 28 -4.58 -8.62 -11.30
C GLN A 28 -3.21 -8.04 -11.67
N PHE A 29 -2.40 -7.74 -10.66
CA PHE A 29 -1.04 -7.27 -10.86
C PHE A 29 -0.18 -8.34 -11.56
N THR A 30 -0.15 -9.57 -11.03
CA THR A 30 0.64 -10.67 -11.61
C THR A 30 0.32 -10.85 -13.08
N ASN A 31 -0.97 -10.78 -13.43
CA ASN A 31 -1.43 -10.92 -14.81
C ASN A 31 -0.94 -9.78 -15.73
N ASN A 32 -0.91 -8.53 -15.24
CA ASN A 32 -0.55 -7.38 -16.08
C ASN A 32 0.97 -7.27 -16.30
N THR A 33 1.79 -7.57 -15.30
CA THR A 33 3.26 -7.44 -15.40
C THR A 33 3.91 -8.58 -16.16
N ALA A 34 3.33 -9.79 -16.10
CA ALA A 34 3.72 -10.88 -17.00
C ALA A 34 3.59 -10.51 -18.49
N LEU A 35 2.69 -9.58 -18.84
CA LEU A 35 2.54 -9.09 -20.22
C LEU A 35 3.63 -8.08 -20.63
N ILE A 36 4.30 -7.44 -19.67
CA ILE A 36 5.33 -6.41 -19.90
C ILE A 36 6.74 -7.02 -20.00
N GLY A 37 6.90 -8.30 -19.62
CA GLY A 37 8.15 -9.06 -19.77
C GLY A 37 9.14 -8.91 -18.60
N ASN A 38 8.75 -8.22 -17.53
CA ASN A 38 9.51 -8.20 -16.27
C ASN A 38 9.19 -9.47 -15.46
N ASP A 39 10.18 -10.02 -14.77
CA ASP A 39 9.95 -11.11 -13.85
C ASP A 39 9.34 -10.58 -12.54
N LEU A 40 8.49 -11.38 -11.91
CA LEU A 40 7.77 -10.95 -10.74
C LEU A 40 7.60 -12.06 -9.71
N SER A 41 7.70 -11.70 -8.43
CA SER A 41 7.33 -12.57 -7.32
C SER A 41 6.31 -11.88 -6.43
N THR A 42 5.32 -12.64 -5.95
CA THR A 42 4.26 -12.11 -5.10
C THR A 42 4.14 -12.90 -3.82
N PHE A 43 3.81 -12.22 -2.74
CA PHE A 43 3.59 -12.86 -1.46
C PHE A 43 2.36 -12.28 -0.74
N PRO A 44 1.29 -13.07 -0.55
CA PRO A 44 0.18 -12.64 0.29
C PRO A 44 0.52 -12.82 1.77
N ASP A 45 0.23 -11.79 2.57
CA ASP A 45 0.48 -11.74 4.01
C ASP A 45 -0.88 -11.65 4.73
N PHE A 46 -1.27 -12.73 5.42
CA PHE A 46 -2.59 -12.85 6.03
C PHE A 46 -2.50 -12.69 7.55
N PRO A 47 -3.44 -11.96 8.19
CA PRO A 47 -3.50 -11.91 9.64
C PRO A 47 -3.83 -13.28 10.22
N ALA A 48 -3.34 -13.52 11.44
CA ALA A 48 -3.73 -14.71 12.20
C ALA A 48 -5.21 -14.69 12.63
N GLU A 49 -5.82 -13.50 12.71
CA GLU A 49 -7.20 -13.33 13.15
C GLU A 49 -8.16 -13.24 11.95
N ILE A 50 -9.09 -14.20 11.87
CA ILE A 50 -10.01 -14.34 10.73
C ILE A 50 -11.04 -13.20 10.68
N ARG A 51 -11.37 -12.55 11.81
CA ARG A 51 -12.39 -11.49 11.93
C ARG A 51 -11.99 -10.39 12.91
N ALA A 52 -10.77 -9.90 12.79
CA ALA A 52 -10.36 -8.71 13.54
C ALA A 52 -11.23 -7.49 13.14
N PRO A 53 -11.53 -6.58 14.07
CA PRO A 53 -12.17 -5.32 13.72
C PRO A 53 -11.32 -4.50 12.73
N GLN A 54 -11.95 -3.81 11.79
CA GLN A 54 -11.25 -2.91 10.85
C GLN A 54 -10.48 -1.83 11.59
N GLY A 55 -9.30 -1.47 11.08
CA GLY A 55 -8.38 -0.49 11.65
C GLY A 55 -7.56 -0.99 12.83
N THR A 56 -7.59 -2.29 13.16
CA THR A 56 -6.84 -2.87 14.28
C THR A 56 -5.58 -3.61 13.82
N VAL A 57 -4.55 -3.57 14.66
CA VAL A 57 -3.26 -4.24 14.41
C VAL A 57 -3.40 -5.74 14.07
N PRO A 58 -4.22 -6.55 14.77
CA PRO A 58 -4.37 -7.96 14.44
C PRO A 58 -5.07 -8.23 13.11
N GLY A 59 -5.82 -7.26 12.57
CA GLY A 59 -6.55 -7.37 11.31
C GLY A 59 -5.79 -6.93 10.07
N VAL A 60 -4.56 -6.45 10.26
CA VAL A 60 -3.70 -6.02 9.15
C VAL A 60 -3.37 -7.21 8.26
N SER A 61 -3.70 -7.06 7.00
CA SER A 61 -3.29 -7.93 5.90
C SER A 61 -2.38 -7.15 4.97
N GLY A 62 -1.59 -7.89 4.21
CA GLY A 62 -0.73 -7.30 3.21
C GLY A 62 -0.58 -8.16 1.97
N PHE A 63 0.03 -7.55 0.98
CA PHE A 63 0.41 -8.21 -0.24
C PHE A 63 1.67 -7.56 -0.76
N GLN A 64 2.69 -8.38 -1.01
CA GLN A 64 3.96 -7.93 -1.48
C GLN A 64 4.17 -8.30 -2.94
N LEU A 65 4.84 -7.39 -3.63
CA LEU A 65 5.16 -7.45 -5.03
C LEU A 65 6.63 -7.17 -5.21
N HIS A 66 7.33 -7.99 -5.97
CA HIS A 66 8.72 -7.78 -6.35
C HIS A 66 8.80 -7.79 -7.87
N PHE A 67 9.27 -6.70 -8.46
CA PHE A 67 9.57 -6.59 -9.89
C PHE A 67 11.05 -6.60 -10.09
N SER A 68 11.50 -7.29 -11.13
CA SER A 68 12.85 -7.08 -11.63
C SER A 68 12.93 -7.28 -13.14
N SER A 69 13.90 -6.60 -13.73
CA SER A 69 14.39 -6.88 -15.08
C SER A 69 15.21 -8.18 -15.15
N ASN A 70 15.63 -8.70 -14.00
CA ASN A 70 16.32 -9.98 -13.85
C ASN A 70 15.38 -11.05 -13.28
N PRO A 71 15.73 -12.35 -13.37
CA PRO A 71 14.96 -13.41 -12.74
C PRO A 71 14.78 -13.22 -11.23
N VAL A 72 13.54 -13.31 -10.74
CA VAL A 72 13.16 -13.13 -9.34
C VAL A 72 12.75 -14.46 -8.72
N PHE A 73 13.45 -14.87 -7.66
CA PHE A 73 13.18 -16.13 -6.95
C PHE A 73 12.52 -15.95 -5.58
N THR A 74 12.49 -14.71 -5.06
CA THR A 74 11.93 -14.41 -3.75
C THR A 74 11.11 -13.12 -3.81
N PRO A 75 10.09 -12.96 -2.96
CA PRO A 75 9.31 -11.72 -2.89
C PRO A 75 10.06 -10.56 -2.22
N GLY A 76 11.24 -10.79 -1.63
CA GLY A 76 12.02 -9.82 -0.84
C GLY A 76 11.60 -9.76 0.64
N ASP A 77 12.52 -9.47 1.56
CA ASP A 77 12.20 -9.31 3.00
C ASP A 77 11.98 -7.85 3.41
N ILE A 78 12.64 -6.94 2.69
CA ILE A 78 12.60 -5.49 2.89
C ILE A 78 11.96 -4.88 1.65
N CYS A 79 10.95 -4.03 1.81
CA CYS A 79 10.33 -3.30 0.72
C CYS A 79 10.99 -1.94 0.46
N ASP A 80 10.96 -1.51 -0.79
CA ASP A 80 11.33 -0.17 -1.23
C ASP A 80 10.20 0.82 -1.03
N VAL A 81 8.96 0.34 -1.19
CA VAL A 81 7.73 1.11 -1.06
C VAL A 81 6.77 0.42 -0.12
N LEU A 82 6.24 1.16 0.86
CA LEU A 82 5.14 0.74 1.71
C LEU A 82 3.88 1.55 1.39
N VAL A 83 2.85 0.88 0.89
CA VAL A 83 1.50 1.43 0.76
C VAL A 83 0.70 1.01 2.00
N ALA A 84 0.30 1.96 2.83
CA ALA A 84 -0.48 1.72 4.05
C ALA A 84 -1.84 2.43 4.00
N MET A 85 -2.93 1.65 3.92
CA MET A 85 -4.29 2.18 3.82
C MET A 85 -4.85 2.73 5.14
N ASN A 86 -4.17 2.44 6.26
CA ASN A 86 -4.56 2.93 7.58
C ASN A 86 -3.38 2.94 8.56
N ALA A 87 -3.60 3.53 9.74
CA ALA A 87 -2.61 3.66 10.79
C ALA A 87 -2.08 2.31 11.32
N ALA A 88 -2.94 1.28 11.39
CA ALA A 88 -2.54 -0.07 11.83
C ALA A 88 -1.59 -0.72 10.82
N ALA A 89 -1.90 -0.62 9.53
CA ALA A 89 -1.09 -1.13 8.44
C ALA A 89 0.31 -0.49 8.42
N LEU A 90 0.39 0.84 8.61
CA LEU A 90 1.66 1.54 8.75
C LEU A 90 2.46 1.00 9.95
N LYS A 91 1.82 0.91 11.13
CA LYS A 91 2.48 0.49 12.36
C LYS A 91 3.10 -0.90 12.26
N VAL A 92 2.38 -1.84 11.65
CA VAL A 92 2.82 -3.24 11.52
C VAL A 92 4.00 -3.36 10.55
N ASN A 93 3.98 -2.58 9.45
CA ASN A 93 4.84 -2.82 8.30
C ASN A 93 6.01 -1.84 8.16
N LEU A 94 6.05 -0.73 8.90
CA LEU A 94 7.13 0.25 8.81
C LEU A 94 8.52 -0.37 9.02
N LYS A 95 8.63 -1.37 9.90
CA LYS A 95 9.88 -2.12 10.15
C LYS A 95 10.42 -2.89 8.93
N SER A 96 9.57 -3.19 7.96
CA SER A 96 9.92 -3.90 6.73
C SER A 96 10.27 -2.94 5.59
N LEU A 97 10.16 -1.63 5.79
CA LEU A 97 10.55 -0.63 4.79
C LEU A 97 12.04 -0.30 4.93
N LYS A 98 12.75 -0.24 3.80
CA LYS A 98 14.14 0.21 3.78
C LYS A 98 14.27 1.63 4.31
N LYS A 99 15.44 1.97 4.87
CA LYS A 99 15.76 3.36 5.23
C LYS A 99 15.70 4.26 3.99
N GLY A 100 15.07 5.43 4.10
CA GLY A 100 14.83 6.31 2.95
C GLY A 100 13.83 5.75 1.93
N GLY A 101 13.12 4.67 2.27
CA GLY A 101 12.06 4.12 1.43
C GLY A 101 10.86 5.06 1.30
N ILE A 102 9.96 4.72 0.38
CA ILE A 102 8.77 5.50 0.09
C ILE A 102 7.59 4.98 0.92
N ILE A 103 6.85 5.89 1.55
CA ILE A 103 5.62 5.60 2.25
C ILE A 103 4.48 6.28 1.50
N ILE A 104 3.45 5.52 1.12
CA ILE A 104 2.21 6.05 0.55
C ILE A 104 1.08 5.72 1.51
N VAL A 105 0.37 6.73 2.01
CA VAL A 105 -0.73 6.55 2.96
C VAL A 105 -2.05 7.09 2.42
N ASP A 106 -3.15 6.39 2.74
CA ASP A 106 -4.50 6.92 2.58
C ASP A 106 -4.86 7.75 3.82
N SER A 107 -4.97 9.07 3.67
CA SER A 107 -5.22 9.97 4.81
C SER A 107 -6.52 9.67 5.54
N ASP A 108 -7.52 9.08 4.87
CA ASP A 108 -8.79 8.65 5.47
C ASP A 108 -8.60 7.60 6.58
N GLY A 109 -7.51 6.83 6.53
CA GLY A 109 -7.16 5.80 7.51
C GLY A 109 -6.37 6.30 8.74
N PHE A 110 -6.24 7.62 8.92
CA PHE A 110 -5.47 8.26 10.00
C PHE A 110 -6.32 9.20 10.88
N ASP A 111 -7.64 9.07 10.86
CA ASP A 111 -8.51 9.77 11.81
C ASP A 111 -8.27 9.30 13.27
N SER A 112 -8.81 10.05 14.24
CA SER A 112 -8.66 9.75 15.67
C SER A 112 -9.15 8.35 16.06
N LYS A 113 -10.16 7.82 15.35
CA LYS A 113 -10.68 6.48 15.57
C LYS A 113 -9.68 5.41 15.13
N ASN A 114 -9.13 5.53 13.92
CA ASN A 114 -8.15 4.59 13.37
C ASN A 114 -6.84 4.62 14.17
N LEU A 115 -6.36 5.80 14.55
CA LEU A 115 -5.17 5.94 15.41
C LEU A 115 -5.34 5.20 16.74
N ARG A 116 -6.52 5.35 17.39
CA ARG A 116 -6.84 4.64 18.63
C ARG A 116 -6.92 3.12 18.42
N LEU A 117 -7.58 2.66 17.36
CA LEU A 117 -7.68 1.22 17.04
C LEU A 117 -6.31 0.59 16.71
N ALA A 118 -5.40 1.38 16.16
CA ALA A 118 -4.01 1.02 15.92
C ALA A 118 -3.11 1.16 17.17
N ASN A 119 -3.67 1.50 18.33
CA ASN A 119 -2.96 1.71 19.60
C ASN A 119 -1.90 2.81 19.54
N TYR A 120 -2.11 3.89 18.77
CA TYR A 120 -1.32 5.11 18.93
C TYR A 120 -1.75 5.85 20.20
N ALA A 121 -0.82 6.59 20.82
CA ALA A 121 -1.15 7.42 21.97
C ALA A 121 -2.06 8.58 21.56
N ASP A 122 -2.87 9.07 22.49
CA ASP A 122 -3.78 10.18 22.21
C ASP A 122 -3.01 11.42 21.73
N GLY A 123 -3.48 12.02 20.63
CA GLY A 123 -2.84 13.17 19.99
C GLY A 123 -1.61 12.86 19.14
N VAL A 124 -1.18 11.59 19.06
CA VAL A 124 -0.07 11.17 18.20
C VAL A 124 -0.60 10.72 16.85
N ASN A 125 -0.14 11.39 15.78
CA ASN A 125 -0.40 11.02 14.41
C ASN A 125 0.93 10.88 13.65
N PRO A 126 1.35 9.66 13.25
CA PRO A 126 2.68 9.44 12.67
C PRO A 126 2.89 10.16 11.33
N ILE A 127 1.83 10.53 10.62
CA ILE A 127 1.93 11.26 9.35
C ILE A 127 2.02 12.78 9.54
N GLU A 128 1.94 13.27 10.79
CA GLU A 128 1.98 14.70 11.15
C GLU A 128 3.03 15.05 12.22
N ASP A 129 3.50 14.07 13.00
CA ASP A 129 4.39 14.28 14.16
C ASP A 129 5.90 14.33 13.84
N GLY A 130 6.27 14.15 12.57
CA GLY A 130 7.66 14.13 12.11
C GLY A 130 8.39 12.78 12.32
N SER A 131 7.72 11.76 12.87
CA SER A 131 8.33 10.43 13.08
C SER A 131 8.75 9.73 11.78
N LEU A 132 8.19 10.15 10.64
CA LEU A 132 8.47 9.60 9.31
C LEU A 132 9.45 10.45 8.48
N GLN A 133 10.16 11.40 9.08
CA GLN A 133 11.06 12.33 8.38
C GLN A 133 12.23 11.65 7.63
N ASP A 134 12.61 10.43 8.02
CA ASP A 134 13.67 9.65 7.38
C ASP A 134 13.18 8.87 6.14
N TYR A 135 11.91 9.05 5.76
CA TYR A 135 11.26 8.39 4.63
C TYR A 135 10.66 9.42 3.67
N GLU A 136 10.46 9.01 2.41
CA GLU A 136 9.70 9.82 1.45
C GLU A 136 8.21 9.57 1.65
N LEU A 137 7.53 10.46 2.38
CA LEU A 137 6.11 10.33 2.72
C LEU A 137 5.19 11.02 1.70
N HIS A 138 4.31 10.24 1.08
CA HIS A 138 3.19 10.69 0.24
C HIS A 138 1.87 10.49 0.97
N VAL A 139 1.30 11.59 1.48
CA VAL A 139 -0.04 11.60 2.07
C VAL A 139 -1.06 11.92 0.99
N ILE A 140 -1.92 10.95 0.67
CA ILE A 140 -2.88 11.06 -0.44
C ILE A 140 -4.28 10.72 0.09
N ASP A 141 -5.28 11.49 -0.33
CA ASP A 141 -6.69 11.14 -0.10
C ASP A 141 -7.13 10.11 -1.15
N ILE A 142 -6.60 8.88 -1.02
CA ILE A 142 -6.81 7.78 -1.98
C ILE A 142 -8.29 7.45 -2.08
N THR A 143 -8.99 7.43 -0.94
CA THR A 143 -10.43 7.15 -0.90
C THR A 143 -11.22 8.15 -1.75
N LYS A 144 -11.00 9.46 -1.56
CA LYS A 144 -11.69 10.48 -2.35
C LYS A 144 -11.30 10.42 -3.83
N LEU A 145 -10.01 10.35 -4.14
CA LEU A 145 -9.54 10.34 -5.53
C LEU A 145 -10.06 9.12 -6.30
N THR A 146 -10.14 7.96 -5.64
CA THR A 146 -10.73 6.75 -6.22
C THR A 146 -12.22 6.95 -6.53
N ARG A 147 -12.99 7.49 -5.57
CA ARG A 147 -14.42 7.75 -5.77
C ARG A 147 -14.68 8.76 -6.88
N GLU A 148 -13.88 9.83 -6.94
CA GLU A 148 -13.94 10.84 -7.99
C GLU A 148 -13.61 10.26 -9.37
N SER A 149 -12.60 9.39 -9.45
CA SER A 149 -12.22 8.71 -10.71
C SER A 149 -13.33 7.78 -11.23
N LEU A 150 -14.20 7.31 -10.34
CA LEU A 150 -15.32 6.41 -10.65
C LEU A 150 -16.68 7.12 -10.61
N LYS A 151 -16.73 8.46 -10.59
CA LYS A 151 -17.98 9.21 -10.41
C LYS A 151 -19.01 8.95 -11.50
N ASP A 152 -18.56 8.77 -12.74
CA ASP A 152 -19.40 8.55 -13.92
C ASP A 152 -19.81 7.08 -14.11
N ILE A 153 -19.29 6.17 -13.27
CA ILE A 153 -19.62 4.75 -13.29
C ILE A 153 -20.69 4.46 -12.24
N THR A 154 -21.76 3.77 -12.67
CA THR A 154 -22.87 3.34 -11.80
C THR A 154 -22.43 2.18 -10.90
N LEU A 155 -21.73 2.52 -9.81
CA LEU A 155 -21.30 1.61 -8.75
C LEU A 155 -21.71 2.17 -7.39
N GLY A 156 -22.02 1.29 -6.43
CA GLY A 156 -22.20 1.71 -5.04
C GLY A 156 -20.87 2.13 -4.41
N THR A 157 -20.96 2.85 -3.28
CA THR A 157 -19.77 3.36 -2.58
C THR A 157 -18.82 2.24 -2.15
N LYS A 158 -19.35 1.10 -1.71
CA LYS A 158 -18.55 -0.06 -1.30
C LYS A 158 -17.75 -0.64 -2.47
N GLU A 159 -18.36 -0.70 -3.65
CA GLU A 159 -17.71 -1.16 -4.87
C GLU A 159 -16.63 -0.19 -5.34
N LYS A 160 -16.87 1.12 -5.21
CA LYS A 160 -15.84 2.14 -5.49
C LYS A 160 -14.67 2.07 -4.51
N ASP A 161 -14.94 1.86 -3.22
CA ASP A 161 -13.89 1.76 -2.19
C ASP A 161 -13.02 0.51 -2.36
N ARG A 162 -13.55 -0.56 -2.97
CA ARG A 162 -12.77 -1.75 -3.34
C ARG A 162 -11.76 -1.49 -4.46
N ALA A 163 -11.86 -0.36 -5.17
CA ALA A 163 -10.92 0.01 -6.23
C ALA A 163 -9.74 0.84 -5.73
N LYS A 164 -9.65 1.17 -4.44
CA LYS A 164 -8.55 2.00 -3.88
C LYS A 164 -7.16 1.44 -4.19
N ASN A 165 -7.01 0.12 -4.14
CA ASN A 165 -5.74 -0.53 -4.44
C ASN A 165 -5.37 -0.40 -5.93
N MET A 166 -6.35 -0.37 -6.83
CA MET A 166 -6.14 -0.14 -8.25
C MET A 166 -5.72 1.30 -8.54
N PHE A 167 -6.29 2.26 -7.79
CA PHE A 167 -5.86 3.65 -7.86
C PHE A 167 -4.38 3.78 -7.47
N VAL A 168 -3.98 3.20 -6.33
CA VAL A 168 -2.58 3.25 -5.89
C VAL A 168 -1.66 2.52 -6.86
N LEU A 169 -2.11 1.41 -7.41
CA LEU A 169 -1.35 0.72 -8.45
C LEU A 169 -1.11 1.60 -9.69
N GLY A 170 -2.14 2.29 -10.18
CA GLY A 170 -2.00 3.25 -11.28
C GLY A 170 -1.02 4.38 -10.95
N PHE A 171 -1.07 4.87 -9.71
CA PHE A 171 -0.12 5.86 -9.20
C PHE A 171 1.33 5.33 -9.20
N LEU A 172 1.55 4.10 -8.74
CA LEU A 172 2.87 3.47 -8.75
C LEU A 172 3.40 3.24 -10.16
N TYR A 173 2.57 2.80 -11.11
CA TYR A 173 2.99 2.69 -12.50
C TYR A 173 3.41 4.03 -13.09
N TRP A 174 2.69 5.10 -12.78
CA TRP A 174 3.08 6.44 -13.20
C TRP A 174 4.39 6.92 -12.54
N LEU A 175 4.62 6.55 -11.27
CA LEU A 175 5.84 6.88 -10.54
C LEU A 175 7.08 6.19 -11.14
N TYR A 176 6.95 4.92 -11.55
CA TYR A 176 8.07 4.11 -12.06
C TYR A 176 8.24 4.14 -13.59
N ASN A 177 7.25 4.58 -14.35
CA ASN A 177 7.34 4.70 -15.82
C ASN A 177 7.85 6.09 -16.26
N ARG A 178 8.58 6.78 -15.39
CA ARG A 178 9.06 8.15 -15.56
C ARG A 178 10.57 8.22 -15.58
#